data_AF-A0A1N7CXH9-F1
#
_entry.id   AF-A0A1N7CXH9-F1
#
_cell.length_a   1.000
_cell.length_b   1.000
_cell.length_c   1.000
_cell.angle_alpha   90.00
_cell.angle_beta   90.00
_cell.angle_gamma   90.00
#
_symmetry.space_group_name_H-M   'P 1'
#
loop_
_entity.id
_entity.type
_entity.pdbx_description
1 polymer ?
#
loop_
_entity_poly.entity_id
_entity_poly.type
_entity_poly.pdbx_seq_one_letter_code
_entity_poly.pdbx_strand_id
1 'polypeptide(L)'
;MTARIISLILVIYASYFFGLYVQGLVAPWEYNVSGKAFAEYHKAIDFYMGKRMPVLVLSYIGFMILFLIFNRKEWESLSYWLIPLAIVLQLISIYIGVTSNVRMNPEMNAWNPDNLPVNWQEIRDKWLYYHNRGRFINIPIQIIVFTSCYLFWNK
;
A
#
# COMPACT_ATOMS: atom_id res chain seq x y z
N MET A 1 -7.09 16.83 22.19
CA MET A 1 -5.65 16.80 21.87
C MET A 1 -5.22 15.48 21.23
N THR A 2 -5.48 14.32 21.86
CA THR A 2 -5.09 12.99 21.35
C THR A 2 -5.56 12.68 19.93
N ALA A 3 -6.85 12.89 19.61
CA ALA A 3 -7.38 12.64 18.27
C ALA A 3 -6.70 13.51 17.18
N ARG A 4 -6.28 14.74 17.53
CA ARG A 4 -5.53 15.63 16.61
C ARG A 4 -4.12 15.09 16.32
N ILE A 5 -3.42 14.58 17.33
CA ILE A 5 -2.11 13.94 17.15
C ILE A 5 -2.26 12.69 16.28
N ILE A 6 -3.26 11.85 16.54
CA ILE A 6 -3.51 10.65 15.73
C ILE A 6 -3.83 11.02 14.27
N SER A 7 -4.69 12.03 14.04
CA SER A 7 -4.97 12.48 12.67
C SER A 7 -3.75 13.02 11.93
N LEU A 8 -2.82 13.68 12.64
CA LEU A 8 -1.57 14.13 12.03
C LEU A 8 -0.71 12.94 11.59
N ILE A 9 -0.60 11.92 12.44
CA ILE A 9 0.08 10.66 12.11
C ILE A 9 -0.57 10.01 10.89
N LEU A 10 -1.90 9.94 10.85
CA LEU A 10 -2.64 9.40 9.71
C LEU A 10 -2.37 10.16 8.40
N VAL A 11 -2.29 11.50 8.45
CA VAL A 11 -1.95 12.32 7.28
C VAL A 11 -0.53 12.03 6.79
N ILE A 12 0.44 11.82 7.70
CA ILE A 12 1.80 11.43 7.34
C ILE A 12 1.81 10.07 6.64
N TYR A 13 1.13 9.06 7.20
CA TYR A 13 0.99 7.75 6.56
C TYR A 13 0.31 7.85 5.19
N ALA A 14 -0.82 8.57 5.11
CA ALA A 14 -1.57 8.73 3.88
C ALA A 14 -0.70 9.37 2.79
N SER A 15 0.06 10.41 3.13
CA SER A 15 0.95 11.11 2.20
C SER A 15 2.09 10.22 1.73
N TYR A 16 2.74 9.49 2.65
CA TYR A 16 3.82 8.56 2.32
C TYR A 16 3.35 7.48 1.35
N PHE A 17 2.25 6.80 1.68
CA PHE A 17 1.70 5.75 0.83
C PHE A 17 1.19 6.30 -0.51
N PHE A 18 0.52 7.45 -0.51
CA PHE A 18 0.05 8.09 -1.75
C PHE A 18 1.22 8.35 -2.70
N GLY A 19 2.31 8.94 -2.18
CA GLY A 19 3.52 9.20 -2.96
C GLY A 19 4.10 7.93 -3.59
N LEU A 20 4.25 6.86 -2.83
CA LEU A 20 4.75 5.57 -3.33
C LEU A 20 3.89 5.01 -4.46
N TYR A 21 2.56 5.03 -4.29
CA TYR A 21 1.66 4.45 -5.29
C TYR A 21 1.56 5.32 -6.55
N VAL A 22 1.56 6.64 -6.41
CA VAL A 22 1.57 7.57 -7.55
C VAL A 22 2.88 7.50 -8.32
N GLN A 23 4.03 7.42 -7.64
CA GLN A 23 5.33 7.27 -8.28
C GLN A 23 5.33 6.08 -9.24
N GLY A 24 4.82 4.93 -8.80
CA GLY A 24 4.75 3.73 -9.63
C GLY A 24 3.84 3.86 -10.86
N LEU A 25 2.81 4.71 -10.81
CA LEU A 25 1.95 4.98 -11.98
C LEU A 25 2.57 5.99 -12.94
N VAL A 26 3.25 7.02 -12.42
CA VAL A 26 3.86 8.09 -13.22
C VAL A 26 5.14 7.61 -13.91
N ALA A 27 5.90 6.74 -13.25
CA ALA A 27 7.14 6.18 -13.77
C ALA A 27 7.09 4.65 -13.74
N PRO A 28 6.39 4.00 -14.70
CA PRO A 28 6.25 2.54 -14.77
C PRO A 28 7.50 1.88 -15.36
N TRP A 29 8.67 2.17 -14.78
CA TRP A 29 9.98 1.77 -15.28
C TRP A 29 10.15 0.25 -15.32
N GLU A 30 9.38 -0.50 -14.51
CA GLU A 30 9.45 -1.95 -14.38
C GLU A 30 9.16 -2.70 -15.70
N TYR A 31 8.44 -2.06 -16.63
CA TYR A 31 8.15 -2.61 -17.96
C TYR A 31 9.29 -2.43 -18.96
N ASN A 32 10.17 -1.44 -18.74
CA ASN A 32 11.15 -0.98 -19.73
C ASN A 32 12.58 -1.42 -19.42
N VAL A 33 12.80 -2.10 -18.29
CA VAL A 33 14.12 -2.62 -17.91
C VAL A 33 14.35 -4.05 -18.41
N SER A 34 15.63 -4.43 -18.51
CA SER A 34 16.02 -5.81 -18.80
C SER A 34 15.53 -6.75 -17.70
N GLY A 35 15.33 -8.04 -18.04
CA GLY A 35 14.94 -9.04 -17.05
C GLY A 35 15.96 -9.15 -15.90
N LYS A 36 17.25 -9.04 -16.20
CA LYS A 36 18.34 -9.03 -15.21
C LYS A 36 18.15 -7.89 -14.20
N ALA A 37 18.02 -6.66 -14.70
CA ALA A 37 17.84 -5.48 -13.84
C ALA A 37 16.56 -5.56 -13.01
N PHE A 38 15.46 -6.07 -13.60
CA PHE A 38 14.23 -6.30 -12.86
C PHE A 38 14.42 -7.33 -11.72
N ALA A 39 15.04 -8.47 -12.01
CA ALA A 39 15.26 -9.54 -11.03
C ALA A 39 16.15 -9.08 -9.87
N GLU A 40 17.25 -8.38 -10.17
CA GLU A 40 18.15 -7.80 -9.16
C GLU A 40 17.43 -6.78 -8.28
N TYR A 41 16.68 -5.85 -8.88
CA TYR A 41 15.92 -4.86 -8.14
C TYR A 41 14.84 -5.50 -7.26
N HIS A 42 14.03 -6.41 -7.84
CA HIS A 42 12.93 -7.06 -7.13
C HIS A 42 13.44 -7.78 -5.88
N LYS A 43 14.51 -8.56 -6.03
CA LYS A 43 15.15 -9.29 -4.93
C LYS A 43 15.68 -8.35 -3.85
N ALA A 44 16.34 -7.26 -4.26
CA ALA A 44 16.86 -6.27 -3.34
C ALA A 44 15.75 -5.58 -2.55
N ILE A 45 14.65 -5.20 -3.20
CA ILE A 45 13.53 -4.53 -2.53
C ILE A 45 12.74 -5.48 -1.64
N ASP A 46 12.44 -6.70 -2.11
CA ASP A 46 11.60 -7.65 -1.39
C ASP A 46 12.26 -8.11 -0.08
N PHE A 47 13.59 -8.24 -0.07
CA PHE A 47 14.36 -8.51 1.15
C PHE A 47 14.03 -7.54 2.31
N TYR A 48 13.86 -6.24 1.99
CA TYR A 48 13.48 -5.24 2.98
C TYR A 48 11.97 -5.16 3.18
N MET A 49 11.22 -5.11 2.07
CA MET A 49 9.79 -4.81 2.10
C MET A 49 8.97 -5.99 2.60
N GLY A 50 9.33 -7.23 2.29
CA GLY A 50 8.58 -8.42 2.72
C GLY A 50 8.42 -8.53 4.23
N LYS A 51 9.43 -8.07 4.99
CA LYS A 51 9.39 -8.07 6.47
C LYS A 51 8.83 -6.79 7.08
N ARG A 52 9.12 -5.63 6.46
CA ARG A 52 8.80 -4.31 7.03
C ARG A 52 7.40 -3.83 6.65
N MET A 53 6.92 -4.17 5.45
CA MET A 53 5.63 -3.71 4.95
C MET A 53 4.45 -4.19 5.80
N PRO A 54 4.38 -5.44 6.28
CA PRO A 54 3.31 -5.87 7.18
C PRO A 54 3.24 -5.02 8.46
N VAL A 55 4.39 -4.70 9.06
CA VAL A 55 4.44 -3.86 10.27
C VAL A 55 3.92 -2.45 9.98
N LEU A 56 4.34 -1.86 8.86
CA LEU A 56 3.93 -0.52 8.47
C LEU A 56 2.42 -0.44 8.16
N VAL A 57 1.88 -1.43 7.43
CA VAL A 57 0.46 -1.47 7.08
C VAL A 57 -0.42 -1.76 8.31
N LEU A 58 -0.02 -2.70 9.18
CA LEU A 58 -0.77 -3.03 10.39
C LEU A 58 -0.76 -1.89 11.40
N SER A 59 0.36 -1.18 11.56
CA SER A 59 0.42 0.02 12.40
C SER A 59 -0.45 1.15 11.86
N TYR A 60 -0.50 1.33 10.54
CA TYR A 60 -1.41 2.30 9.92
C TYR A 60 -2.88 1.99 10.20
N ILE A 61 -3.31 0.73 10.04
CA ILE A 61 -4.66 0.28 10.42
C ILE A 61 -4.88 0.50 11.93
N GLY A 62 -3.88 0.22 12.77
CA GLY A 62 -3.94 0.48 14.20
C GLY A 62 -4.24 1.95 14.51
N PHE A 63 -3.55 2.89 13.86
CA PHE A 63 -3.84 4.32 14.02
C PHE A 63 -5.24 4.71 13.51
N MET A 64 -5.75 4.08 12.45
CA MET A 64 -7.13 4.30 12.00
C MET A 64 -8.14 3.86 13.07
N ILE A 65 -7.93 2.70 13.68
CA ILE A 65 -8.77 2.19 14.77
C ILE A 65 -8.69 3.11 15.99
N LEU A 66 -7.48 3.52 16.38
CA LEU A 66 -7.30 4.47 17.48
C LEU A 66 -8.00 5.79 17.20
N PHE A 67 -7.94 6.30 15.96
CA PHE A 67 -8.67 7.51 15.58
C PHE A 67 -10.18 7.34 15.78
N LEU A 68 -10.76 6.21 15.39
CA LEU A 68 -12.18 5.93 15.63
C LEU A 68 -12.51 5.91 17.13
N ILE A 69 -11.69 5.24 17.94
CA ILE A 69 -11.91 5.14 19.39
C ILE A 69 -11.87 6.53 20.03
N PHE A 70 -10.85 7.32 19.74
CA PHE A 70 -10.66 8.65 20.35
C PHE A 70 -11.54 9.75 19.73
N ASN A 71 -12.13 9.48 18.56
CA ASN A 71 -13.04 10.39 17.87
C ASN A 71 -14.50 9.91 17.88
N ARG A 72 -14.87 8.98 18.76
CA ARG A 72 -16.22 8.39 18.84
C ARG A 72 -17.36 9.41 18.99
N LYS A 73 -17.10 10.55 19.63
CA LYS A 73 -18.13 11.60 19.80
C LYS A 73 -18.60 12.17 18.46
N GLU A 74 -17.78 12.05 17.42
CA GLU A 74 -18.05 12.53 16.07
C GLU A 74 -18.78 11.50 15.18
N TRP A 75 -19.42 10.48 15.76
CA TRP A 75 -20.03 9.37 15.00
C TRP A 75 -21.12 9.81 14.01
N GLU A 76 -21.76 10.96 14.22
CA GLU A 76 -22.78 11.52 13.31
C GLU A 76 -22.16 12.20 12.07
N SER A 77 -20.83 12.35 12.06
CA SER A 77 -20.14 13.09 11.02
C SER A 77 -19.59 12.22 9.90
N LEU A 78 -19.51 12.79 8.70
CA LEU A 78 -18.88 12.14 7.55
C LEU A 78 -17.41 11.77 7.82
N SER A 79 -16.64 12.63 8.51
CA SER A 79 -15.23 12.36 8.81
C SER A 79 -15.04 11.05 9.57
N TYR A 80 -15.98 10.69 10.46
CA TYR A 80 -15.90 9.46 11.23
C TYR A 80 -16.08 8.22 10.35
N TRP A 81 -17.08 8.23 9.46
CA TRP A 81 -17.42 7.06 8.61
C TRP A 81 -16.47 6.81 7.44
N LEU A 82 -15.71 7.81 7.02
CA LEU A 82 -14.66 7.63 6.00
C LEU A 82 -13.55 6.68 6.46
N ILE A 83 -13.25 6.59 7.76
CA ILE A 83 -12.17 5.74 8.28
C ILE A 83 -12.54 4.23 8.25
N PRO A 84 -13.72 3.78 8.72
CA PRO A 84 -14.16 2.40 8.52
C PRO A 84 -14.16 1.99 7.05
N LEU A 85 -14.59 2.86 6.15
CA LEU A 85 -14.51 2.60 4.70
C LEU A 85 -13.07 2.40 4.25
N ALA A 86 -12.14 3.26 4.67
CA ALA A 86 -10.71 3.11 4.37
C ALA A 86 -10.14 1.81 4.92
N ILE A 87 -10.51 1.40 6.13
CA ILE A 87 -10.08 0.12 6.72
C ILE A 87 -10.55 -1.06 5.87
N VAL A 88 -11.82 -1.10 5.48
CA VAL A 88 -12.38 -2.19 4.65
C VAL A 88 -11.65 -2.27 3.31
N LEU A 89 -11.45 -1.14 2.63
CA LEU A 89 -10.71 -1.09 1.37
C LEU A 89 -9.25 -1.52 1.55
N GLN A 90 -8.62 -1.14 2.67
CA GLN A 90 -7.24 -1.54 2.99
C GLN A 90 -7.14 -3.05 3.20
N LEU A 91 -8.10 -3.66 3.89
CA LEU A 91 -8.17 -5.12 4.07
C LEU A 91 -8.37 -5.84 2.73
N ILE A 92 -9.23 -5.32 1.85
CA ILE A 92 -9.38 -5.86 0.48
C ILE A 92 -8.07 -5.77 -0.29
N SER A 93 -7.37 -4.63 -0.22
CA SER A 93 -6.07 -4.49 -0.87
C SER A 93 -5.02 -5.45 -0.31
N ILE A 94 -4.97 -5.65 1.00
CA ILE A 94 -4.06 -6.61 1.64
C ILE A 94 -4.37 -8.02 1.16
N TYR A 95 -5.64 -8.40 1.13
CA TYR A 95 -6.07 -9.71 0.65
C TYR A 95 -5.60 -9.97 -0.79
N ILE A 96 -5.82 -9.00 -1.69
CA ILE A 96 -5.33 -9.09 -3.07
C ILE A 96 -3.81 -9.26 -3.10
N GLY A 97 -3.06 -8.39 -2.42
CA GLY A 97 -1.59 -8.44 -2.43
C GLY A 97 -1.02 -9.74 -1.87
N VAL A 98 -1.60 -10.24 -0.78
CA VAL A 98 -1.18 -11.50 -0.13
C VAL A 98 -1.51 -12.71 -0.99
N THR A 99 -2.68 -12.74 -1.63
CA THR A 99 -3.10 -13.88 -2.47
C THR A 99 -2.49 -13.88 -3.87
N SER A 100 -1.84 -12.78 -4.28
CA SER A 100 -1.18 -12.63 -5.57
C SER A 100 0.33 -12.40 -5.42
N ASN A 101 0.77 -11.14 -5.37
CA ASN A 101 2.17 -10.74 -5.37
C ASN A 101 3.01 -11.49 -4.32
N VAL A 102 2.57 -11.51 -3.06
CA VAL A 102 3.34 -12.13 -1.96
C VAL A 102 3.56 -13.63 -2.20
N ARG A 103 2.61 -14.33 -2.82
CA ARG A 103 2.77 -15.75 -3.16
C ARG A 103 3.77 -16.00 -4.30
N MET A 104 3.94 -15.02 -5.19
CA MET A 104 4.86 -15.10 -6.33
C MET A 104 6.29 -14.71 -5.96
N ASN A 105 6.47 -13.85 -4.94
CA ASN A 105 7.79 -13.33 -4.55
C ASN A 105 8.84 -14.44 -4.27
N PRO A 106 8.54 -15.59 -3.61
CA PRO A 106 9.54 -16.63 -3.39
C PRO A 106 10.13 -17.22 -4.69
N GLU A 107 9.29 -17.43 -5.70
CA GLU A 107 9.71 -17.91 -7.02
C GLU A 107 10.60 -16.85 -7.71
N MET A 108 10.17 -15.59 -7.69
CA MET A 108 10.91 -14.49 -8.30
C MET A 108 12.25 -14.23 -7.61
N ASN A 109 12.31 -14.38 -6.29
CA ASN A 109 13.54 -14.27 -5.50
C ASN A 109 14.54 -15.40 -5.79
N ALA A 110 14.07 -16.55 -6.27
CA ALA A 110 14.92 -17.68 -6.65
C ALA A 110 15.54 -17.53 -8.05
N TRP A 111 15.13 -16.53 -8.84
CA TRP A 111 15.69 -16.29 -10.17
C TRP A 111 17.19 -16.03 -10.11
N ASN A 112 17.92 -16.62 -11.08
CA ASN A 112 19.29 -16.25 -11.40
C ASN A 112 19.26 -15.11 -12.43
N PRO A 113 19.73 -13.89 -12.10
CA PRO A 113 19.67 -12.75 -13.04
C PRO A 113 20.46 -12.96 -14.34
N ASP A 114 21.47 -13.83 -14.34
CA ASP A 114 22.27 -14.17 -15.53
C ASP A 114 21.66 -15.33 -16.35
N ASN A 115 20.67 -16.03 -15.81
CA ASN A 115 19.99 -17.13 -16.47
C ASN A 115 18.53 -17.23 -15.99
N LEU A 116 17.67 -16.37 -16.53
CA LEU A 116 16.26 -16.30 -16.14
C LEU A 116 15.45 -17.48 -16.69
N PRO A 117 14.37 -17.90 -15.99
CA PRO A 117 13.44 -18.89 -16.51
C PRO A 117 12.84 -18.46 -17.85
N VAL A 118 12.55 -19.40 -18.76
CA VAL A 118 12.01 -19.08 -20.10
C VAL A 118 10.71 -18.26 -20.04
N ASN A 119 9.89 -18.47 -19.00
CA ASN A 119 8.62 -17.78 -18.78
C ASN A 119 8.73 -16.54 -17.85
N TRP A 120 9.92 -16.01 -17.60
CA TRP A 120 10.12 -14.90 -16.65
C TRP A 120 9.25 -13.66 -16.97
N GLN A 121 9.03 -13.34 -18.25
CA GLN A 121 8.22 -12.20 -18.68
C GLN A 121 6.76 -12.38 -18.27
N GLU A 122 6.20 -13.58 -18.46
CA GLU A 122 4.82 -13.88 -18.09
C GLU A 122 4.62 -13.71 -16.57
N ILE A 123 5.56 -14.24 -15.77
CA ILE A 123 5.52 -14.12 -14.31
C ILE A 123 5.64 -12.65 -13.89
N ARG A 124 6.58 -11.90 -14.47
CA ARG A 124 6.76 -10.47 -14.21
C ARG A 124 5.48 -9.70 -14.54
N ASP A 125 4.91 -9.90 -15.71
CA ASP A 125 3.77 -9.13 -16.19
C ASP A 125 2.53 -9.42 -15.35
N LYS A 126 2.34 -10.69 -14.95
CA LYS A 126 1.30 -11.09 -13.99
C LYS A 126 1.52 -10.44 -12.62
N TRP A 127 2.75 -10.41 -12.12
CA TRP A 127 3.07 -9.72 -10.86
C TRP A 127 2.77 -8.22 -10.96
N LEU A 128 3.22 -7.56 -12.03
CA LEU A 128 2.99 -6.13 -12.27
C LEU A 128 1.51 -5.79 -12.43
N TYR A 129 0.72 -6.68 -13.05
CA TYR A 129 -0.74 -6.53 -13.13
C TYR A 129 -1.38 -6.41 -11.73
N TYR A 130 -1.07 -7.34 -10.82
CA TYR A 130 -1.60 -7.26 -9.45
C TYR A 130 -1.01 -6.10 -8.66
N HIS A 131 0.26 -5.79 -8.87
CA HIS A 131 0.93 -4.68 -8.21
C HIS A 131 0.29 -3.33 -8.60
N ASN A 132 0.02 -3.12 -9.88
CA ASN A 132 -0.68 -1.93 -10.39
C ASN A 132 -2.13 -1.87 -9.94
N ARG A 133 -2.85 -3.00 -9.94
CA ARG A 133 -4.20 -3.06 -9.37
C ARG A 133 -4.21 -2.66 -7.89
N GLY A 134 -3.20 -3.08 -7.13
CA GLY A 134 -2.96 -2.61 -5.77
C GLY A 134 -2.80 -1.09 -5.71
N ARG A 135 -1.96 -0.48 -6.56
CA ARG A 135 -1.78 0.98 -6.63
C ARG A 135 -3.12 1.71 -6.84
N PHE A 136 -3.92 1.28 -7.81
CA PHE A 136 -5.23 1.88 -8.10
C PHE A 136 -6.23 1.81 -6.95
N ILE A 137 -6.18 0.76 -6.12
CA ILE A 137 -7.03 0.64 -4.93
C ILE A 137 -6.49 1.51 -3.79
N ASN A 138 -5.17 1.55 -3.59
CA ASN A 138 -4.59 2.23 -2.44
C ASN A 138 -4.59 3.76 -2.55
N ILE A 139 -4.54 4.32 -3.76
CA ILE A 139 -4.60 5.78 -3.95
C ILE A 139 -5.91 6.38 -3.37
N PRO A 140 -7.11 5.87 -3.75
CA PRO A 140 -8.36 6.29 -3.13
C PRO A 140 -8.39 6.14 -1.61
N ILE A 141 -7.82 5.07 -1.06
CA ILE A 141 -7.73 4.88 0.39
C ILE A 141 -7.01 6.06 1.04
N GLN A 142 -5.87 6.47 0.49
CA GLN A 142 -5.10 7.58 1.06
C GLN A 142 -5.86 8.90 0.95
N ILE A 143 -6.56 9.14 -0.16
CA ILE A 143 -7.43 10.31 -0.33
C ILE A 143 -8.56 10.31 0.70
N ILE A 144 -9.21 9.16 0.94
CA ILE A 144 -10.28 9.01 1.94
C ILE A 144 -9.76 9.33 3.35
N VAL A 145 -8.60 8.77 3.74
CA VAL A 145 -8.01 9.02 5.07
C VAL A 145 -7.61 10.48 5.24
N PHE A 146 -6.97 11.08 4.23
CA PHE A 146 -6.65 12.49 4.23
C PHE A 146 -7.90 13.37 4.37
N THR A 147 -8.94 13.06 3.57
CA THR A 147 -10.22 13.79 3.59
C THR A 147 -10.91 13.69 4.95
N SER A 148 -10.90 12.51 5.57
CA SER A 148 -11.40 12.32 6.94
C SER A 148 -10.68 13.24 7.93
N CYS A 149 -9.35 13.28 7.90
CA CYS A 149 -8.55 14.11 8.80
C CYS A 149 -8.78 15.61 8.55
N TYR A 150 -8.84 16.02 7.28
CA TYR A 150 -9.15 17.39 6.88
C TYR A 150 -10.53 17.84 7.40
N LEU A 151 -11.57 17.03 7.17
CA LEU A 151 -12.92 17.34 7.66
C LEU A 151 -12.97 17.37 9.19
N PHE A 152 -12.22 16.50 9.86
CA PHE A 152 -12.12 16.51 11.32
C PHE A 152 -11.49 17.81 11.87
N TRP A 153 -10.52 18.41 11.17
CA TRP A 153 -9.88 19.66 11.61
C TRP A 153 -10.70 20.92 11.32
N ASN A 154 -11.61 20.88 10.35
CA ASN A 154 -12.40 22.03 9.91
C ASN A 154 -13.84 22.04 10.46
N LYS A 155 -14.08 21.27 11.53
CA LYS A 155 -15.27 21.41 12.39
C LYS A 155 -14.95 22.31 13.57
#